data_AF-A0A7T4F2Q4-F1
#
_entry.id   AF-A0A7T4F2Q4-F1
#
_cell.length_a   1.000
_cell.length_b   1.000
_cell.length_c   1.000
_cell.angle_alpha   90.00
_cell.angle_beta   90.00
_cell.angle_gamma   90.00
#
_symmetry.space_group_name_H-M   'P 1'
#
loop_
_entity.id
_entity.type
_entity.pdbx_description
1 polymer ?
#
loop_
_entity_poly.entity_id
_entity_poly.type
_entity_poly.pdbx_seq_one_letter_code
_entity_poly.pdbx_strand_id
1 'polypeptide(L)'
;MKKTNWKGRFFSILLAFALLLPTILSTSVKAAPENDKNDGQIKHVTEISFTIYNYAIGKDSNSIQVNCQTDGVRPTNYEILVYDKDKDEFVQVKGKLQKDIQYRLKINFSPKDGYDFEGLTKEKITLGAIGSSIKYNANKKEALFDMPVLEDSKMLTFETNGGSKIASIIASKDSIINLEQYKSTKDGFTFDGWYKDKELKEKITQVKLSEDMTVYAKWVAKQQPPKPVNYFTLTFDTDKGEEIKPITKEENTIIDLNQYLPKKEGFIFDGWYKDKELKEKITQVKLTKDMIVYAKWTKKEQPSKPVNYFTLTFDTDKAEEIKPITKEENTIIDLNQYLPKKEGFIFDGWYKDKELKEKITQVKLTKDMTVYAKWIAKIPPVVTEEFTITIDPNGGNWNGDTKAKVMKIKKGDYITLPQAPSKKGYTFLYWKGSNYKPGDKYKVEKDHTFVAQWKKNEIKINTNNNSKTKAKNSPKTGVNSIAFISVILILISSLGLFVIGKKQKINK
;
A
#
# COMPACT_ATOMS: atom_id res chain seq x y z
N MET A 1 61.27 -24.92 55.68
CA MET A 1 61.42 -26.39 55.55
C MET A 1 60.15 -27.03 56.10
N LYS A 2 59.54 -28.09 55.55
CA LYS A 2 59.99 -29.10 54.57
C LYS A 2 59.15 -29.10 53.28
N LYS A 3 59.71 -29.60 52.18
CA LYS A 3 58.97 -30.01 50.98
C LYS A 3 58.35 -31.38 51.23
N THR A 4 57.14 -31.62 50.71
CA THR A 4 56.69 -32.98 50.36
C THR A 4 55.99 -32.92 49.02
N ASN A 5 56.62 -33.48 47.98
CA ASN A 5 55.98 -33.70 46.69
C ASN A 5 55.00 -34.86 46.83
N TRP A 6 53.76 -34.72 46.34
CA TRP A 6 52.96 -35.88 45.93
C TRP A 6 52.54 -35.73 44.47
N LYS A 7 53.37 -36.27 43.56
CA LYS A 7 52.96 -36.54 42.18
C LYS A 7 52.24 -37.89 42.13
N GLY A 8 50.99 -37.91 42.58
CA GLY A 8 50.07 -39.03 42.33
C GLY A 8 49.39 -38.82 40.97
N ARG A 9 49.72 -39.65 39.97
CA ARG A 9 49.00 -39.65 38.68
C ARG A 9 47.66 -40.36 38.89
N PHE A 10 46.61 -39.61 39.22
CA PHE A 10 45.24 -40.12 39.23
C PHE A 10 44.78 -40.38 37.79
N PHE A 11 45.09 -41.57 37.28
CA PHE A 11 44.36 -42.15 36.16
C PHE A 11 43.01 -42.65 36.68
N SER A 12 42.00 -41.78 36.67
CA SER A 12 40.60 -42.21 36.76
C SER A 12 40.25 -42.92 35.44
N ILE A 13 40.59 -44.21 35.36
CA ILE A 13 40.16 -45.07 34.25
C ILE A 13 38.70 -45.40 34.50
N LEU A 14 37.83 -44.59 33.92
CA LEU A 14 36.41 -44.85 33.97
C LEU A 14 36.07 -46.06 33.10
N LEU A 15 35.92 -47.22 33.74
CA LEU A 15 35.75 -48.50 33.06
C LEU A 15 34.30 -48.71 32.60
N ALA A 16 33.85 -47.86 31.67
CA ALA A 16 32.57 -47.98 31.00
C ALA A 16 32.58 -49.17 30.02
N PHE A 17 32.25 -50.37 30.50
CA PHE A 17 32.04 -51.55 29.67
C PHE A 17 30.72 -51.42 28.87
N ALA A 18 30.79 -50.70 27.76
CA ALA A 18 29.81 -50.75 26.69
C ALA A 18 30.54 -50.81 25.34
N LEU A 19 30.31 -51.92 24.62
CA LEU A 19 30.68 -52.24 23.24
C LEU A 19 31.98 -53.04 22.99
N LEU A 20 31.75 -54.04 22.13
CA LEU A 20 32.67 -54.74 21.23
C LEU A 20 33.74 -55.64 21.85
N LEU A 21 33.70 -56.90 21.39
CA LEU A 21 34.82 -57.84 21.45
C LEU A 21 36.10 -57.13 21.02
N PRO A 22 37.14 -57.04 21.86
CA PRO A 22 38.47 -56.96 21.32
C PRO A 22 38.69 -58.27 20.55
N THR A 23 38.95 -58.19 19.25
CA THR A 23 39.75 -59.21 18.57
C THR A 23 41.15 -59.11 19.16
N ILE A 24 41.31 -59.67 20.36
CA ILE A 24 42.61 -60.10 20.83
C ILE A 24 43.04 -61.13 19.80
N LEU A 25 44.05 -60.78 19.02
CA LEU A 25 44.92 -61.78 18.42
C LEU A 25 45.61 -62.48 19.58
N SER A 26 44.87 -63.38 20.23
CA SER A 26 45.53 -64.52 20.82
C SER A 26 46.18 -65.20 19.63
N THR A 27 47.52 -65.18 19.63
CA THR A 27 48.26 -66.30 19.05
C THR A 27 47.92 -67.52 19.90
N SER A 28 46.68 -68.00 19.76
CA SER A 28 46.38 -69.40 19.95
C SER A 28 47.29 -70.09 18.95
N VAL A 29 48.41 -70.61 19.48
CA VAL A 29 49.23 -71.55 18.74
C VAL A 29 48.31 -72.73 18.50
N LYS A 30 47.71 -72.73 17.31
CA LYS A 30 46.76 -73.73 16.87
C LYS A 30 47.58 -74.98 16.58
N ALA A 31 47.94 -75.69 17.64
CA ALA A 31 48.56 -76.99 17.56
C ALA A 31 47.67 -77.85 16.66
N ALA A 32 48.26 -78.39 15.59
CA ALA A 32 47.62 -79.42 14.80
C ALA A 32 47.35 -80.64 15.71
N PRO A 33 46.37 -81.50 15.37
CA PRO A 33 46.19 -82.76 16.06
C PRO A 33 47.31 -83.73 15.65
N GLU A 34 48.49 -83.52 16.23
CA GLU A 34 49.61 -84.45 16.11
C GLU A 34 49.46 -85.51 17.21
N ASN A 35 49.41 -86.78 16.79
CA ASN A 35 49.39 -87.93 17.70
C ASN A 35 50.77 -88.05 18.36
N ASP A 36 51.02 -87.27 19.41
CA ASP A 36 52.22 -87.43 20.21
C ASP A 36 51.96 -88.22 21.49
N LYS A 37 52.96 -89.03 21.85
CA LYS A 37 52.87 -90.05 22.88
C LYS A 37 52.99 -89.41 24.26
N ASN A 38 52.61 -90.15 25.29
CA ASN A 38 52.95 -89.80 26.68
C ASN A 38 54.48 -89.81 26.86
N ASP A 39 55.14 -88.67 26.62
CA ASP A 39 56.33 -88.30 27.37
C ASP A 39 55.89 -87.60 28.66
N GLY A 40 56.43 -88.02 29.79
CA GLY A 40 55.99 -87.63 31.13
C GLY A 40 56.42 -86.22 31.57
N GLN A 41 56.74 -85.33 30.63
CA GLN A 41 57.21 -83.98 30.93
C GLN A 41 56.04 -83.09 31.38
N ILE A 42 56.14 -82.62 32.62
CA ILE A 42 55.21 -81.65 33.21
C ILE A 42 55.41 -80.29 32.52
N LYS A 43 54.30 -79.64 32.13
CA LYS A 43 54.33 -78.33 31.47
C LYS A 43 54.26 -77.20 32.49
N HIS A 44 55.34 -76.44 32.62
CA HIS A 44 55.43 -75.31 33.55
C HIS A 44 54.63 -74.09 33.06
N VAL A 45 53.54 -73.73 33.76
CA VAL A 45 52.76 -72.52 33.47
C VAL A 45 53.39 -71.34 34.20
N THR A 46 54.25 -70.60 33.50
CA THR A 46 54.97 -69.45 34.07
C THR A 46 54.19 -68.13 34.06
N GLU A 47 53.07 -68.04 33.32
CA GLU A 47 52.23 -66.83 33.19
C GLU A 47 50.75 -67.19 33.22
N ILE A 48 49.91 -66.40 33.90
CA ILE A 48 48.46 -66.62 34.01
C ILE A 48 47.70 -65.31 33.74
N SER A 49 46.61 -65.42 32.97
CA SER A 49 45.68 -64.32 32.69
C SER A 49 44.26 -64.67 33.10
N PHE A 50 43.64 -63.78 33.87
CA PHE A 50 42.24 -63.85 34.29
C PHE A 50 41.44 -62.66 33.73
N THR A 51 40.13 -62.84 33.58
CA THR A 51 39.17 -61.76 33.32
C THR A 51 38.05 -61.81 34.36
N ILE A 52 37.50 -60.64 34.70
CA ILE A 52 36.42 -60.48 35.68
C ILE A 52 35.19 -59.83 35.03
N TYR A 53 34.00 -60.28 35.41
CA TYR A 53 32.70 -59.75 34.99
C TYR A 53 31.81 -59.44 36.20
N ASN A 54 30.80 -58.58 36.00
CA ASN A 54 29.81 -58.17 37.00
C ASN A 54 30.34 -57.44 38.27
N TYR A 55 31.60 -56.99 38.28
CA TYR A 55 32.11 -56.11 39.33
C TYR A 55 31.58 -54.68 39.13
N ALA A 56 30.44 -54.35 39.76
CA ALA A 56 29.77 -53.06 39.67
C ALA A 56 28.91 -52.76 40.91
N ILE A 57 28.60 -51.48 41.15
CA ILE A 57 27.78 -51.04 42.30
C ILE A 57 26.43 -51.76 42.29
N GLY A 58 25.98 -52.24 43.46
CA GLY A 58 24.69 -52.89 43.64
C GLY A 58 24.60 -54.34 43.14
N LYS A 59 25.64 -54.86 42.48
CA LYS A 59 25.78 -56.30 42.18
C LYS A 59 26.14 -57.06 43.45
N ASP A 60 25.62 -58.26 43.61
CA ASP A 60 25.97 -59.13 44.72
C ASP A 60 27.40 -59.65 44.56
N SER A 61 28.18 -59.75 45.64
CA SER A 61 29.56 -60.24 45.60
C SER A 61 29.67 -61.66 45.00
N ASN A 62 28.63 -62.49 45.14
CA ASN A 62 28.58 -63.84 44.56
C ASN A 62 28.15 -63.86 43.08
N SER A 63 27.73 -62.72 42.51
CA SER A 63 27.33 -62.60 41.09
C SER A 63 28.48 -62.24 40.15
N ILE A 64 29.65 -61.95 40.72
CA ILE A 64 30.92 -61.75 40.01
C ILE A 64 31.34 -63.06 39.37
N GLN A 65 31.96 -62.98 38.19
CA GLN A 65 32.50 -64.15 37.49
C GLN A 65 33.96 -63.91 37.16
N VAL A 66 34.81 -64.92 37.40
CA VAL A 66 36.23 -64.91 37.06
C VAL A 66 36.51 -66.05 36.09
N ASN A 67 37.00 -65.70 34.90
CA ASN A 67 37.40 -66.66 33.87
C ASN A 67 38.93 -66.66 33.74
N CYS A 68 39.53 -67.81 33.41
CA CYS A 68 40.94 -67.90 33.06
C CYS A 68 41.11 -68.02 31.54
N GLN A 69 42.11 -67.34 31.01
CA GLN A 69 42.47 -67.33 29.58
C GLN A 69 43.74 -68.16 29.29
N THR A 70 44.27 -68.85 30.29
CA THR A 70 45.54 -69.59 30.22
C THR A 70 45.29 -71.10 30.24
N ASP A 71 45.83 -71.80 29.25
CA ASP A 71 45.82 -73.26 29.20
C ASP A 71 46.60 -73.87 30.36
N GLY A 72 46.23 -75.10 30.75
CA GLY A 72 46.80 -75.74 31.94
C GLY A 72 46.32 -75.19 33.29
N VAL A 73 45.55 -74.09 33.34
CA VAL A 73 45.03 -73.51 34.60
C VAL A 73 43.54 -73.80 34.79
N ARG A 74 43.14 -74.08 36.04
CA ARG A 74 41.74 -74.21 36.47
C ARG A 74 41.47 -73.29 37.67
N PRO A 75 40.64 -72.24 37.55
CA PRO A 75 40.09 -71.55 38.71
C PRO A 75 39.32 -72.54 39.60
N THR A 76 39.51 -72.45 40.91
CA THR A 76 38.84 -73.33 41.89
C THR A 76 37.88 -72.57 42.79
N ASN A 77 38.22 -71.34 43.18
CA ASN A 77 37.37 -70.45 43.97
C ASN A 77 37.79 -68.98 43.74
N TYR A 78 36.88 -68.04 44.00
CA TYR A 78 37.22 -66.63 44.07
C TYR A 78 36.31 -65.89 45.05
N GLU A 79 36.87 -64.90 45.74
CA GLU A 79 36.19 -64.14 46.78
C GLU A 79 36.51 -62.65 46.63
N ILE A 80 35.48 -61.81 46.73
CA ILE A 80 35.70 -60.39 47.03
C ILE A 80 35.87 -60.22 48.52
N LEU A 81 36.95 -59.54 48.90
CA LEU A 81 37.28 -59.21 50.27
C LEU A 81 37.18 -57.70 50.50
N VAL A 82 36.82 -57.32 51.71
CA VAL A 82 36.90 -55.95 52.24
C VAL A 82 37.70 -55.98 53.53
N TYR A 83 38.42 -54.89 53.83
CA TYR A 83 39.14 -54.76 55.09
C TYR A 83 38.16 -54.47 56.24
N ASP A 84 38.12 -55.37 57.21
CA ASP A 84 37.34 -55.27 58.44
C ASP A 84 38.23 -54.67 59.54
N LYS A 85 37.92 -53.44 59.94
CA LYS A 85 38.70 -52.68 60.93
C LYS A 85 38.64 -53.28 62.33
N ASP A 86 37.53 -53.96 62.67
CA ASP A 86 37.33 -54.50 64.02
C ASP A 86 38.11 -55.81 64.21
N LYS A 87 38.48 -56.47 63.10
CA LYS A 87 39.28 -57.71 63.08
C LYS A 87 40.72 -57.53 62.58
N ASP A 88 41.08 -56.35 62.07
CA ASP A 88 42.35 -56.05 61.40
C ASP A 88 42.71 -57.03 60.26
N GLU A 89 41.69 -57.50 59.51
CA GLU A 89 41.89 -58.47 58.43
C GLU A 89 41.00 -58.22 57.22
N PHE A 90 41.29 -58.91 56.11
CA PHE A 90 40.43 -58.89 54.92
C PHE A 90 39.42 -60.04 54.98
N VAL A 91 38.14 -59.70 55.14
CA VAL A 91 37.02 -60.65 55.24
C VAL A 91 36.21 -60.69 53.95
N GLN A 92 35.55 -61.81 53.67
CA GLN A 92 34.68 -61.96 52.52
C GLN A 92 33.47 -61.02 52.59
N VAL A 93 33.21 -60.29 51.49
CA VAL A 93 32.03 -59.43 51.34
C VAL A 93 30.77 -60.28 51.23
N LYS A 94 29.79 -60.04 52.10
CA LYS A 94 28.46 -60.63 52.04
C LYS A 94 27.45 -59.60 51.54
N GLY A 95 26.84 -59.85 50.39
CA GLY A 95 25.82 -58.99 49.79
C GLY A 95 26.37 -58.06 48.70
N LYS A 96 25.69 -56.92 48.51
CA LYS A 96 25.93 -56.01 47.38
C LYS A 96 27.21 -55.18 47.54
N LEU A 97 27.98 -55.08 46.45
CA LEU A 97 29.09 -54.14 46.34
C LEU A 97 28.57 -52.70 46.47
N GLN A 98 29.29 -51.90 47.25
CA GLN A 98 29.00 -50.48 47.47
C GLN A 98 30.10 -49.64 46.84
N LYS A 99 29.79 -48.38 46.57
CA LYS A 99 30.77 -47.40 46.12
C LYS A 99 31.72 -46.98 47.24
N ASP A 100 32.79 -46.28 46.89
CA ASP A 100 33.73 -45.64 47.82
C ASP A 100 34.47 -46.63 48.77
N ILE A 101 34.38 -47.95 48.49
CA ILE A 101 35.05 -49.02 49.24
C ILE A 101 36.18 -49.64 48.40
N GLN A 102 37.35 -49.77 49.02
CA GLN A 102 38.48 -50.50 48.45
C GLN A 102 38.31 -52.01 48.68
N TYR A 103 37.97 -52.73 47.62
CA TYR A 103 37.86 -54.19 47.64
C TYR A 103 39.16 -54.87 47.17
N ARG A 104 39.29 -56.16 47.49
CA ARG A 104 40.27 -57.07 46.89
C ARG A 104 39.57 -58.25 46.24
N LEU A 105 40.12 -58.77 45.14
CA LEU A 105 39.76 -60.07 44.61
C LEU A 105 40.84 -61.07 45.01
N LYS A 106 40.43 -62.15 45.68
CA LYS A 106 41.23 -63.34 45.90
C LYS A 106 40.82 -64.40 44.87
N ILE A 107 41.76 -64.96 44.12
CA ILE A 107 41.53 -66.06 43.18
C ILE A 107 42.37 -67.25 43.64
N ASN A 108 41.71 -68.39 43.89
CA ASN A 108 42.36 -69.68 44.08
C ASN A 108 42.26 -70.48 42.76
N PHE A 109 43.33 -71.19 42.42
CA PHE A 109 43.43 -71.95 41.17
C PHE A 109 44.28 -73.21 41.36
N SER A 110 44.20 -74.14 40.42
CA SER A 110 45.04 -75.34 40.36
C SER A 110 45.58 -75.52 38.95
N PRO A 111 46.72 -76.22 38.78
CA PRO A 111 47.04 -76.75 37.47
C PRO A 111 46.01 -77.81 37.07
N LYS A 112 45.88 -78.04 35.76
CA LYS A 112 45.27 -79.23 35.16
C LYS A 112 46.31 -80.35 35.12
N ASP A 113 45.87 -81.59 34.88
CA ASP A 113 46.76 -82.74 34.79
C ASP A 113 47.84 -82.52 33.71
N GLY A 114 49.10 -82.85 34.03
CA GLY A 114 50.25 -82.58 33.17
C GLY A 114 50.83 -81.16 33.23
N TYR A 115 50.35 -80.29 34.12
CA TYR A 115 50.87 -78.93 34.31
C TYR A 115 51.32 -78.65 35.75
N ASP A 116 52.18 -77.65 35.93
CA ASP A 116 52.50 -77.04 37.23
C ASP A 116 52.65 -75.51 37.13
N PHE A 117 53.14 -74.88 38.22
CA PHE A 117 53.39 -73.44 38.33
C PHE A 117 54.86 -73.12 38.67
N GLU A 118 55.81 -73.95 38.25
CA GLU A 118 57.23 -73.64 38.40
C GLU A 118 57.58 -72.38 37.60
N GLY A 119 58.36 -71.47 38.20
CA GLY A 119 58.70 -70.17 37.60
C GLY A 119 57.58 -69.13 37.56
N LEU A 120 56.36 -69.42 38.05
CA LEU A 120 55.28 -68.44 38.15
C LEU A 120 55.55 -67.41 39.27
N THR A 121 55.46 -66.11 38.93
CA THR A 121 55.59 -65.01 39.89
C THR A 121 54.31 -64.15 39.95
N LYS A 122 54.16 -63.32 40.98
CA LYS A 122 52.95 -62.48 41.14
C LYS A 122 52.79 -61.46 40.01
N GLU A 123 53.89 -60.97 39.45
CA GLU A 123 53.94 -60.03 38.33
C GLU A 123 53.34 -60.66 37.05
N LYS A 124 53.53 -61.98 36.91
CA LYS A 124 53.11 -62.82 35.79
C LYS A 124 51.69 -63.38 35.91
N ILE A 125 50.97 -63.09 37.00
CA ILE A 125 49.54 -63.39 37.15
C ILE A 125 48.76 -62.08 36.98
N THR A 126 47.90 -62.01 35.97
CA THR A 126 47.24 -60.77 35.53
C THR A 126 45.71 -60.87 35.56
N LEU A 127 45.04 -59.73 35.71
CA LEU A 127 43.57 -59.61 35.71
C LEU A 127 43.11 -58.51 34.76
N GLY A 128 42.96 -58.85 33.47
CA GLY A 128 42.52 -57.90 32.43
C GLY A 128 43.24 -56.55 32.49
N ALA A 129 42.47 -55.46 32.49
CA ALA A 129 43.00 -54.10 32.58
C ALA A 129 43.42 -53.64 34.00
N ILE A 130 43.21 -54.46 35.03
CA ILE A 130 43.63 -54.16 36.42
C ILE A 130 45.15 -54.42 36.58
N GLY A 131 45.71 -55.29 35.75
CA GLY A 131 47.15 -55.58 35.72
C GLY A 131 47.55 -56.77 36.61
N SER A 132 48.78 -56.75 37.11
CA SER A 132 49.39 -57.87 37.85
C SER A 132 48.88 -58.01 39.28
N SER A 133 48.97 -59.24 39.82
CA SER A 133 48.59 -59.54 41.19
C SER A 133 49.51 -58.86 42.21
N ILE A 134 48.94 -58.32 43.28
CA ILE A 134 49.71 -57.67 44.37
C ILE A 134 50.46 -58.70 45.22
N LYS A 135 49.96 -59.95 45.25
CA LYS A 135 50.50 -61.07 46.01
C LYS A 135 50.14 -62.39 45.33
N TYR A 136 51.11 -63.31 45.27
CA TYR A 136 50.93 -64.72 44.94
C TYR A 136 51.41 -65.57 46.12
N ASN A 137 50.66 -66.61 46.47
CA ASN A 137 51.04 -67.62 47.44
C ASN A 137 51.07 -68.98 46.74
N ALA A 138 52.27 -69.45 46.40
CA ALA A 138 52.47 -70.71 45.66
C ALA A 138 51.90 -71.93 46.41
N ASN A 139 52.10 -72.02 47.73
CA ASN A 139 51.61 -73.13 48.54
C ASN A 139 50.07 -73.22 48.55
N LYS A 140 49.40 -72.06 48.56
CA LYS A 140 47.92 -71.98 48.50
C LYS A 140 47.36 -71.87 47.07
N LYS A 141 48.22 -71.75 46.06
CA LYS A 141 47.88 -71.48 44.65
C LYS A 141 46.85 -70.35 44.53
N GLU A 142 47.21 -69.23 45.15
CA GLU A 142 46.31 -68.10 45.44
C GLU A 142 46.93 -66.78 45.00
N ALA A 143 46.18 -65.98 44.26
CA ALA A 143 46.56 -64.62 43.87
C ALA A 143 45.58 -63.60 44.44
N LEU A 144 46.09 -62.43 44.84
CA LEU A 144 45.27 -61.28 45.25
C LEU A 144 45.48 -60.09 44.32
N PHE A 145 44.40 -59.35 44.09
CA PHE A 145 44.36 -58.10 43.33
C PHE A 145 43.67 -57.02 44.16
N ASP A 146 44.22 -55.81 44.18
CA ASP A 146 43.46 -54.62 44.59
C ASP A 146 42.48 -54.28 43.46
N MET A 147 41.19 -54.22 43.77
CA MET A 147 40.16 -53.92 42.79
C MET A 147 40.00 -52.39 42.64
N PRO A 148 39.62 -51.87 41.45
CA PRO A 148 39.26 -50.46 41.32
C PRO A 148 38.15 -50.09 42.31
N VAL A 149 38.27 -48.95 42.98
CA VAL A 149 37.18 -48.40 43.80
C VAL A 149 35.99 -48.14 42.87
N LEU A 150 34.81 -48.61 43.29
CA LEU A 150 33.58 -48.36 42.58
C LEU A 150 33.10 -46.95 42.90
N GLU A 151 32.83 -46.13 41.89
CA GLU A 151 32.35 -44.75 42.04
C GLU A 151 30.99 -44.56 41.35
N ASP A 152 30.15 -43.66 41.87
CA ASP A 152 28.96 -43.23 41.14
C ASP A 152 29.40 -42.61 39.81
N SER A 153 28.79 -43.02 38.69
CA SER A 153 29.01 -42.40 37.39
C SER A 153 27.75 -41.74 36.85
N LYS A 154 27.94 -40.73 36.00
CA LYS A 154 26.89 -39.93 35.35
C LYS A 154 27.17 -39.76 33.86
N MET A 155 26.11 -39.53 33.10
CA MET A 155 26.16 -39.39 31.64
C MET A 155 25.95 -37.93 31.21
N LEU A 156 26.88 -37.41 30.40
CA LEU A 156 26.74 -36.16 29.66
C LEU A 156 26.40 -36.48 28.19
N THR A 157 25.25 -36.00 27.72
CA THR A 157 24.75 -36.17 26.35
C THR A 157 24.78 -34.85 25.58
N PHE A 158 25.08 -34.91 24.28
CA PHE A 158 25.21 -33.74 23.41
C PHE A 158 24.06 -33.69 22.39
N GLU A 159 23.08 -32.81 22.62
CA GLU A 159 22.05 -32.49 21.63
C GLU A 159 22.59 -31.44 20.64
N THR A 160 23.00 -31.92 19.48
CA THR A 160 23.68 -31.10 18.46
C THR A 160 22.74 -30.19 17.65
N ASN A 161 21.41 -30.27 17.86
CA ASN A 161 20.41 -29.42 17.21
C ASN A 161 20.56 -29.38 15.68
N GLY A 162 20.76 -30.56 15.09
CA GLY A 162 20.95 -30.75 13.65
C GLY A 162 22.37 -30.48 13.15
N GLY A 163 23.38 -30.52 14.02
CA GLY A 163 24.78 -30.66 13.64
C GLY A 163 25.23 -32.13 13.57
N SER A 164 26.50 -32.35 13.27
CA SER A 164 27.14 -33.67 13.32
C SER A 164 27.13 -34.26 14.74
N LYS A 165 26.82 -35.56 14.85
CA LYS A 165 26.66 -36.27 16.12
C LYS A 165 27.96 -36.32 16.94
N ILE A 166 27.82 -36.20 18.26
CA ILE A 166 28.89 -36.38 19.24
C ILE A 166 28.47 -37.50 20.19
N ALA A 167 29.39 -38.38 20.56
CA ALA A 167 29.11 -39.48 21.49
C ALA A 167 28.93 -38.95 22.92
N SER A 168 27.99 -39.51 23.67
CA SER A 168 27.83 -39.20 25.09
C SER A 168 29.06 -39.64 25.89
N ILE A 169 29.37 -38.88 26.94
CA ILE A 169 30.44 -39.17 27.89
C ILE A 169 29.80 -39.78 29.14
N ILE A 170 30.42 -40.82 29.67
CA ILE A 170 30.18 -41.23 31.06
C ILE A 170 31.39 -40.72 31.85
N ALA A 171 31.20 -40.21 33.07
CA ALA A 171 32.26 -39.76 33.97
C ALA A 171 31.87 -39.99 35.44
N SER A 172 32.83 -39.99 36.37
CA SER A 172 32.52 -40.08 37.80
C SER A 172 31.67 -38.88 38.22
N LYS A 173 30.73 -39.09 39.13
CA LYS A 173 29.85 -38.05 39.67
C LYS A 173 30.68 -36.88 40.18
N ASP A 174 30.18 -35.66 39.96
CA ASP A 174 30.82 -34.41 40.35
C ASP A 174 32.11 -34.06 39.58
N SER A 175 32.52 -34.85 38.58
CA SER A 175 33.61 -34.50 37.63
C SER A 175 33.32 -33.21 36.86
N ILE A 176 34.37 -32.43 36.59
CA ILE A 176 34.28 -31.23 35.75
C ILE A 176 34.74 -31.58 34.33
N ILE A 177 33.86 -31.39 33.35
CA ILE A 177 34.09 -31.64 31.93
C ILE A 177 34.16 -30.29 31.19
N ASN A 178 35.29 -29.98 30.55
CA ASN A 178 35.40 -28.85 29.62
C ASN A 178 34.75 -29.23 28.27
N LEU A 179 33.79 -28.42 27.82
CA LEU A 179 32.99 -28.62 26.62
C LEU A 179 33.67 -28.13 25.32
N GLU A 180 34.71 -27.30 25.41
CA GLU A 180 35.35 -26.62 24.26
C GLU A 180 35.95 -27.60 23.23
N GLN A 181 36.35 -28.79 23.66
CA GLN A 181 36.88 -29.85 22.80
C GLN A 181 35.79 -30.57 21.98
N TYR A 182 34.53 -30.54 22.42
CA TYR A 182 33.42 -31.24 21.78
C TYR A 182 32.73 -30.29 20.80
N LYS A 183 33.28 -30.16 19.59
CA LYS A 183 32.71 -29.30 18.54
C LYS A 183 31.92 -30.11 17.53
N SER A 184 30.74 -29.61 17.17
CA SER A 184 29.91 -30.13 16.09
C SER A 184 30.08 -29.25 14.84
N THR A 185 29.61 -29.73 13.69
CA THR A 185 29.57 -29.00 12.41
C THR A 185 28.16 -29.03 11.81
N LYS A 186 27.75 -27.93 11.16
CA LYS A 186 26.44 -27.79 10.51
C LYS A 186 26.54 -26.87 9.29
N ASP A 187 26.11 -27.35 8.12
CA ASP A 187 26.27 -26.62 6.87
C ASP A 187 25.44 -25.33 6.83
N GLY A 188 26.07 -24.24 6.37
CA GLY A 188 25.47 -22.90 6.40
C GLY A 188 25.45 -22.22 7.78
N PHE A 189 25.97 -22.86 8.84
CA PHE A 189 26.01 -22.27 10.19
C PHE A 189 27.43 -22.27 10.78
N THR A 190 27.64 -21.37 11.74
CA THR A 190 28.78 -21.32 12.65
C THR A 190 28.33 -21.81 14.02
N PHE A 191 29.13 -22.68 14.63
CA PHE A 191 28.89 -23.16 16.00
C PHE A 191 29.13 -22.03 16.99
N ASP A 192 28.10 -21.60 17.71
CA ASP A 192 28.22 -20.55 18.72
C ASP A 192 28.72 -21.09 20.06
N GLY A 193 28.28 -22.29 20.46
CA GLY A 193 28.69 -22.95 21.68
C GLY A 193 27.64 -23.90 22.25
N TRP A 194 27.93 -24.43 23.43
CA TRP A 194 27.02 -25.25 24.21
C TRP A 194 26.20 -24.43 25.19
N TYR A 195 24.97 -24.88 25.39
CA TYR A 195 23.99 -24.29 26.28
C TYR A 195 23.43 -25.36 27.23
N LYS A 196 23.09 -24.94 28.44
CA LYS A 196 22.60 -25.81 29.51
C LYS A 196 21.13 -26.19 29.32
N ASP A 197 20.36 -25.27 28.74
CA ASP A 197 18.93 -25.37 28.52
C ASP A 197 18.58 -25.54 27.04
N LYS A 198 17.44 -26.18 26.77
CA LYS A 198 16.94 -26.44 25.42
C LYS A 198 16.53 -25.14 24.71
N GLU A 199 16.17 -24.11 25.46
CA GLU A 199 15.80 -22.78 24.98
C GLU A 199 17.01 -21.91 24.61
N LEU A 200 18.24 -22.42 24.79
CA LEU A 200 19.52 -21.80 24.39
C LEU A 200 19.77 -20.42 25.03
N LYS A 201 19.47 -20.30 26.34
CA LYS A 201 19.62 -19.09 27.16
C LYS A 201 20.93 -19.05 27.95
N GLU A 202 21.28 -20.10 28.69
CA GLU A 202 22.47 -20.19 29.56
C GLU A 202 23.63 -20.86 28.81
N LYS A 203 24.55 -20.04 28.25
CA LYS A 203 25.75 -20.51 27.56
C LYS A 203 26.77 -21.04 28.57
N ILE A 204 27.35 -22.21 28.30
CA ILE A 204 28.30 -22.88 29.19
C ILE A 204 29.52 -23.41 28.42
N THR A 205 30.69 -23.35 29.06
CA THR A 205 31.96 -23.90 28.55
C THR A 205 32.41 -25.14 29.33
N GLN A 206 31.82 -25.41 30.49
CA GLN A 206 32.12 -26.58 31.33
C GLN A 206 30.88 -27.03 32.10
N VAL A 207 30.83 -28.31 32.47
CA VAL A 207 29.78 -28.92 33.29
C VAL A 207 30.40 -29.62 34.49
N LYS A 208 29.84 -29.43 35.68
CA LYS A 208 30.07 -30.30 36.83
C LYS A 208 28.99 -31.38 36.84
N LEU A 209 29.35 -32.64 36.59
CA LEU A 209 28.40 -33.71 36.27
C LEU A 209 27.88 -34.40 37.55
N SER A 210 27.04 -33.71 38.33
CA SER A 210 26.42 -34.25 39.55
C SER A 210 25.27 -35.23 39.27
N GLU A 211 24.62 -35.09 38.12
CA GLU A 211 23.55 -35.95 37.62
C GLU A 211 23.67 -36.15 36.09
N ASP A 212 22.80 -36.98 35.52
CA ASP A 212 22.79 -37.19 34.06
C ASP A 212 22.25 -35.94 33.38
N MET A 213 22.97 -35.42 32.40
CA MET A 213 22.75 -34.09 31.84
C MET A 213 22.83 -34.09 30.32
N THR A 214 22.00 -33.26 29.67
CA THR A 214 22.12 -32.97 28.23
C THR A 214 22.55 -31.51 28.03
N VAL A 215 23.45 -31.27 27.09
CA VAL A 215 23.84 -29.92 26.64
C VAL A 215 23.44 -29.71 25.18
N TYR A 216 23.06 -28.48 24.85
CA TYR A 216 22.40 -28.13 23.59
C TYR A 216 23.29 -27.21 22.74
N ALA A 217 23.51 -27.56 21.47
CA ALA A 217 24.30 -26.76 20.54
C ALA A 217 23.52 -25.55 20.03
N LYS A 218 24.14 -24.37 20.00
CA LYS A 218 23.60 -23.19 19.34
C LYS A 218 24.34 -22.89 18.04
N TRP A 219 23.57 -22.43 17.06
CA TRP A 219 24.02 -22.20 15.69
C TRP A 219 23.67 -20.78 15.26
N VAL A 220 24.65 -20.07 14.68
CA VAL A 220 24.45 -18.76 14.04
C VAL A 220 24.58 -18.96 12.54
N ALA A 221 23.61 -18.50 11.76
CA ALA A 221 23.67 -18.61 10.30
C ALA A 221 24.92 -17.86 9.77
N LYS A 222 25.68 -18.51 8.89
CA LYS A 222 26.76 -17.83 8.16
C LYS A 222 26.11 -16.79 7.27
N GLN A 223 26.42 -15.52 7.53
CA GLN A 223 26.04 -14.44 6.62
C GLN A 223 26.62 -14.77 5.25
N GLN A 224 25.79 -14.82 4.21
CA GLN A 224 26.30 -14.93 2.85
C GLN A 224 27.13 -13.68 2.55
N PRO A 225 28.29 -13.80 1.87
CA PRO A 225 28.98 -12.63 1.38
C PRO A 225 28.02 -11.83 0.50
N PRO A 226 28.01 -10.48 0.58
CA PRO A 226 27.17 -9.68 -0.30
C PRO A 226 27.48 -10.05 -1.75
N LYS A 227 26.43 -10.38 -2.51
CA LYS A 227 26.56 -10.72 -3.93
C LYS A 227 27.31 -9.57 -4.63
N PRO A 228 28.34 -9.84 -5.46
CA PRO A 228 29.05 -8.78 -6.16
C PRO A 228 28.05 -7.97 -6.98
N VAL A 229 27.95 -6.68 -6.68
CA VAL A 229 27.08 -5.74 -7.38
C VAL A 229 27.93 -5.07 -8.45
N ASN A 230 27.59 -5.29 -9.72
CA ASN A 230 28.21 -4.56 -10.82
C ASN A 230 27.70 -3.12 -10.84
N TYR A 231 28.56 -2.19 -11.24
CA TYR A 231 28.21 -0.79 -11.43
C TYR A 231 28.45 -0.41 -12.88
N PHE A 232 27.55 0.39 -13.43
CA PHE A 232 27.62 0.90 -14.79
C PHE A 232 27.39 2.40 -14.83
N THR A 233 27.97 3.04 -15.84
CA THR A 233 27.99 4.51 -16.00
C THR A 233 27.11 4.93 -17.17
N LEU A 234 26.21 5.88 -16.89
CA LEU A 234 25.48 6.64 -17.90
C LEU A 234 26.23 7.93 -18.20
N THR A 235 26.60 8.14 -19.46
CA THR A 235 27.21 9.37 -19.98
C THR A 235 26.22 10.12 -20.87
N PHE A 236 26.26 11.45 -20.81
CA PHE A 236 25.37 12.33 -21.54
C PHE A 236 26.16 13.09 -22.63
N ASP A 237 25.97 12.75 -23.90
CA ASP A 237 26.48 13.55 -25.02
C ASP A 237 25.47 14.68 -25.31
N THR A 238 25.81 15.89 -24.86
CA THR A 238 24.94 17.06 -24.94
C THR A 238 24.99 17.76 -26.29
N ASP A 239 25.76 17.26 -27.26
CA ASP A 239 26.08 17.93 -28.53
C ASP A 239 26.45 19.42 -28.33
N LYS A 240 27.50 19.67 -27.56
CA LYS A 240 27.99 21.02 -27.22
C LYS A 240 26.98 21.90 -26.44
N GLY A 241 25.94 21.30 -25.85
CA GLY A 241 25.14 21.93 -24.79
C GLY A 241 25.86 21.90 -23.44
N GLU A 242 25.24 22.49 -22.42
CA GLU A 242 25.64 22.45 -21.00
C GLU A 242 26.01 21.02 -20.58
N GLU A 243 27.23 20.83 -20.06
CA GLU A 243 27.78 19.52 -19.72
C GLU A 243 27.05 18.90 -18.51
N ILE A 244 26.68 17.63 -18.63
CA ILE A 244 26.08 16.85 -17.54
C ILE A 244 27.06 15.76 -17.11
N LYS A 245 27.45 15.79 -15.84
CA LYS A 245 28.39 14.81 -15.27
C LYS A 245 27.84 13.38 -15.42
N PRO A 246 28.68 12.40 -15.81
CA PRO A 246 28.27 11.00 -15.86
C PRO A 246 27.79 10.47 -14.51
N ILE A 247 26.91 9.47 -14.55
CA ILE A 247 26.26 8.89 -13.38
C ILE A 247 26.57 7.40 -13.31
N THR A 248 27.23 6.97 -12.25
CA THR A 248 27.48 5.54 -11.97
C THR A 248 26.45 5.01 -10.97
N LYS A 249 25.79 3.89 -11.30
CA LYS A 249 24.79 3.21 -10.46
C LYS A 249 24.91 1.69 -10.58
N GLU A 250 24.26 0.99 -9.66
CA GLU A 250 24.17 -0.47 -9.66
C GLU A 250 23.49 -1.00 -10.94
N GLU A 251 23.94 -2.16 -11.41
CA GLU A 251 23.34 -2.89 -12.51
C GLU A 251 21.83 -3.10 -12.30
N ASN A 252 21.06 -2.97 -13.39
CA ASN A 252 19.60 -2.92 -13.46
C ASN A 252 18.93 -1.63 -12.94
N THR A 253 19.67 -0.64 -12.43
CA THR A 253 19.08 0.67 -12.07
C THR A 253 18.39 1.32 -13.28
N ILE A 254 17.17 1.84 -13.07
CA ILE A 254 16.45 2.64 -14.06
C ILE A 254 16.68 4.13 -13.73
N ILE A 255 17.17 4.88 -14.71
CA ILE A 255 17.40 6.34 -14.63
C ILE A 255 16.37 7.05 -15.50
N ASP A 256 15.60 7.96 -14.89
CA ASP A 256 14.72 8.90 -15.59
C ASP A 256 15.55 10.04 -16.18
N LEU A 257 15.54 10.17 -17.52
CA LEU A 257 16.33 11.15 -18.24
C LEU A 257 15.70 12.56 -18.21
N ASN A 258 14.43 12.70 -17.84
CA ASN A 258 13.75 13.99 -17.77
C ASN A 258 14.27 14.88 -16.62
N GLN A 259 15.07 14.32 -15.72
CA GLN A 259 15.77 15.04 -14.64
C GLN A 259 17.05 15.74 -15.15
N TYR A 260 17.51 15.40 -16.35
CA TYR A 260 18.79 15.86 -16.93
C TYR A 260 18.50 16.69 -18.17
N LEU A 261 18.19 17.98 -17.97
CA LEU A 261 17.77 18.89 -19.05
C LEU A 261 18.89 19.93 -19.32
N PRO A 262 19.81 19.66 -20.27
CA PRO A 262 20.88 20.59 -20.59
C PRO A 262 20.30 21.83 -21.30
N LYS A 263 21.09 22.91 -21.34
CA LYS A 263 20.79 24.11 -22.12
C LYS A 263 21.81 24.29 -23.26
N LYS A 264 21.36 24.84 -24.38
CA LYS A 264 22.20 25.21 -25.52
C LYS A 264 21.69 26.51 -26.11
N GLU A 265 22.56 27.51 -26.18
CA GLU A 265 22.18 28.87 -26.59
C GLU A 265 21.65 28.88 -28.04
N GLY A 266 20.52 29.54 -28.27
CA GLY A 266 19.86 29.55 -29.59
C GLY A 266 19.12 28.27 -29.97
N PHE A 267 19.03 27.27 -29.08
CA PHE A 267 18.29 26.01 -29.33
C PHE A 267 17.25 25.70 -28.23
N ILE A 268 16.33 24.79 -28.55
CA ILE A 268 15.34 24.15 -27.68
C ILE A 268 15.76 22.69 -27.54
N PHE A 269 15.75 22.16 -26.32
CA PHE A 269 16.05 20.76 -26.06
C PHE A 269 14.84 19.88 -26.41
N ASP A 270 14.99 19.00 -27.40
CA ASP A 270 13.89 18.13 -27.86
C ASP A 270 13.78 16.84 -27.05
N GLY A 271 14.85 16.47 -26.33
CA GLY A 271 14.92 15.25 -25.51
C GLY A 271 16.16 14.39 -25.79
N TRP A 272 16.26 13.30 -25.06
CA TRP A 272 17.35 12.32 -25.17
C TRP A 272 17.03 11.21 -26.18
N TYR A 273 18.09 10.72 -26.82
CA TYR A 273 18.08 9.66 -27.80
C TYR A 273 19.12 8.60 -27.45
N LYS A 274 18.84 7.35 -27.81
CA LYS A 274 19.66 6.18 -27.49
C LYS A 274 20.83 5.98 -28.45
N ASP A 275 20.67 6.48 -29.66
CA ASP A 275 21.61 6.38 -30.78
C ASP A 275 22.09 7.78 -31.22
N LYS A 276 23.31 7.84 -31.77
CA LYS A 276 23.93 9.09 -32.20
C LYS A 276 23.27 9.67 -33.45
N GLU A 277 22.59 8.84 -34.22
CA GLU A 277 21.80 9.23 -35.39
C GLU A 277 20.42 9.82 -35.01
N LEU A 278 20.10 9.92 -33.71
CA LEU A 278 18.89 10.54 -33.15
C LEU A 278 17.58 9.95 -33.67
N LYS A 279 17.51 8.60 -33.78
CA LYS A 279 16.34 7.84 -34.27
C LYS A 279 15.42 7.40 -33.13
N GLU A 280 15.94 6.79 -32.07
CA GLU A 280 15.17 6.23 -30.96
C GLU A 280 15.15 7.21 -29.77
N LYS A 281 14.08 8.01 -29.68
CA LYS A 281 13.84 8.92 -28.54
C LYS A 281 13.52 8.12 -27.28
N ILE A 282 14.17 8.44 -26.18
CA ILE A 282 14.02 7.77 -24.89
C ILE A 282 13.84 8.76 -23.74
N THR A 283 13.07 8.38 -22.74
CA THR A 283 12.85 9.15 -21.49
C THR A 283 13.47 8.48 -20.27
N GLN A 284 13.92 7.23 -20.40
CA GLN A 284 14.55 6.47 -19.32
C GLN A 284 15.54 5.45 -19.87
N VAL A 285 16.54 5.08 -19.07
CA VAL A 285 17.53 4.02 -19.37
C VAL A 285 17.60 3.04 -18.23
N LYS A 286 17.57 1.73 -18.53
CA LYS A 286 17.95 0.69 -17.58
C LYS A 286 19.42 0.32 -17.80
N LEU A 287 20.27 0.54 -16.80
CA LEU A 287 21.71 0.28 -16.90
C LEU A 287 22.01 -1.22 -16.82
N THR A 288 22.36 -1.82 -17.96
CA THR A 288 22.84 -3.21 -18.09
C THR A 288 24.28 -3.30 -18.60
N LYS A 289 24.88 -2.15 -18.89
CA LYS A 289 26.28 -1.90 -19.26
C LYS A 289 26.52 -0.39 -19.21
N ASP A 290 27.75 0.05 -19.45
CA ASP A 290 28.03 1.47 -19.71
C ASP A 290 27.28 1.93 -20.97
N MET A 291 26.65 3.11 -20.88
CA MET A 291 25.75 3.64 -21.91
C MET A 291 25.97 5.13 -22.13
N ILE A 292 25.76 5.58 -23.37
CA ILE A 292 25.76 6.99 -23.75
C ILE A 292 24.36 7.34 -24.28
N VAL A 293 23.84 8.50 -23.90
CA VAL A 293 22.61 9.07 -24.47
C VAL A 293 22.92 10.42 -25.12
N TYR A 294 22.22 10.72 -26.21
CA TYR A 294 22.52 11.83 -27.12
C TYR A 294 21.40 12.88 -27.08
N ALA A 295 21.77 14.15 -26.90
CA ALA A 295 20.83 15.26 -26.88
C ALA A 295 20.39 15.64 -28.29
N LYS A 296 19.08 15.81 -28.51
CA LYS A 296 18.54 16.42 -29.73
C LYS A 296 18.11 17.87 -29.48
N TRP A 297 18.34 18.71 -30.48
CA TRP A 297 18.14 20.15 -30.42
C TRP A 297 17.38 20.66 -31.65
N THR A 298 16.31 21.43 -31.43
CA THR A 298 15.66 22.23 -32.46
C THR A 298 16.14 23.68 -32.34
N LYS A 299 16.54 24.31 -33.44
CA LYS A 299 17.00 25.71 -33.43
C LYS A 299 15.82 26.63 -33.08
N LYS A 300 16.02 27.59 -32.17
CA LYS A 300 15.03 28.64 -31.91
C LYS A 300 14.90 29.49 -33.17
N GLU A 301 13.70 29.52 -33.76
CA GLU A 301 13.40 30.52 -34.78
C GLU A 301 13.45 31.91 -34.13
N GLN A 302 14.13 32.85 -34.80
CA GLN A 302 14.13 34.24 -34.41
C GLN A 302 12.72 34.82 -34.63
N PRO A 303 12.21 35.70 -33.75
CA PRO A 303 10.94 36.36 -34.00
C PRO A 303 11.02 37.15 -35.32
N SER A 304 9.88 37.20 -36.01
CA SER A 304 9.67 38.02 -37.21
C SER A 304 9.92 39.52 -36.93
N LYS A 305 10.14 40.28 -38.02
CA LYS A 305 10.49 41.71 -38.05
C LYS A 305 9.74 42.57 -37.00
N PRO A 306 10.34 43.66 -36.50
CA PRO A 306 9.64 44.60 -35.62
C PRO A 306 8.34 45.07 -36.28
N VAL A 307 7.24 44.92 -35.54
CA VAL A 307 5.91 45.36 -35.97
C VAL A 307 5.73 46.82 -35.55
N ASN A 308 5.48 47.70 -36.51
CA ASN A 308 5.14 49.09 -36.22
C ASN A 308 3.69 49.18 -35.72
N TYR A 309 3.43 50.15 -34.84
CA TYR A 309 2.10 50.47 -34.35
C TYR A 309 1.75 51.91 -34.71
N PHE A 310 0.50 52.14 -35.10
CA PHE A 310 -0.03 53.45 -35.45
C PHE A 310 -1.35 53.73 -34.73
N THR A 311 -1.64 55.01 -34.53
CA THR A 311 -2.75 55.51 -33.73
C THR A 311 -3.79 56.21 -34.59
N LEU A 312 -5.04 55.76 -34.47
CA LEU A 312 -6.23 56.43 -34.99
C LEU A 312 -6.80 57.38 -33.93
N THR A 313 -6.97 58.65 -34.29
CA THR A 313 -7.60 59.68 -33.46
C THR A 313 -8.96 60.08 -34.06
N PHE A 314 -9.92 60.43 -33.20
CA PHE A 314 -11.27 60.82 -33.58
C PHE A 314 -11.53 62.28 -33.18
N ASP A 315 -11.60 63.20 -34.15
CA ASP A 315 -12.05 64.58 -33.91
C ASP A 315 -13.58 64.61 -33.99
N THR A 316 -14.22 64.76 -32.83
CA THR A 316 -15.68 64.67 -32.70
C THR A 316 -16.38 66.02 -32.88
N ASP A 317 -15.65 67.10 -33.18
CA ASP A 317 -16.13 68.49 -33.18
C ASP A 317 -16.86 68.84 -31.86
N LYS A 318 -16.12 68.73 -30.75
CA LYS A 318 -16.59 69.05 -29.38
C LYS A 318 -17.83 68.26 -28.92
N ALA A 319 -18.07 67.08 -29.49
CA ALA A 319 -19.09 66.15 -29.04
C ALA A 319 -18.52 65.19 -27.98
N GLU A 320 -19.25 64.11 -27.65
CA GLU A 320 -18.76 62.97 -26.85
C GLU A 320 -17.37 62.53 -27.34
N GLU A 321 -16.38 62.48 -26.45
CA GLU A 321 -14.98 62.15 -26.78
C GLU A 321 -14.83 60.64 -27.03
N ILE A 322 -14.10 60.29 -28.10
CA ILE A 322 -13.72 58.90 -28.39
C ILE A 322 -12.21 58.76 -28.23
N LYS A 323 -11.80 57.86 -27.34
CA LYS A 323 -10.38 57.61 -27.05
C LYS A 323 -9.63 57.15 -28.32
N PRO A 324 -8.41 57.65 -28.56
CA PRO A 324 -7.57 57.16 -29.64
C PRO A 324 -7.28 55.65 -29.55
N ILE A 325 -7.03 55.02 -30.69
CA ILE A 325 -6.84 53.57 -30.80
C ILE A 325 -5.52 53.28 -31.49
N THR A 326 -4.62 52.60 -30.79
CA THR A 326 -3.35 52.13 -31.35
C THR A 326 -3.46 50.67 -31.79
N LYS A 327 -3.04 50.37 -33.03
CA LYS A 327 -3.02 49.02 -33.62
C LYS A 327 -1.80 48.82 -34.51
N GLU A 328 -1.54 47.57 -34.87
CA GLU A 328 -0.44 47.19 -35.76
C GLU A 328 -0.60 47.79 -37.16
N GLU A 329 0.52 48.11 -37.80
CA GLU A 329 0.58 48.58 -39.17
C GLU A 329 -0.17 47.64 -40.14
N ASN A 330 -0.91 48.23 -41.07
CA ASN A 330 -1.87 47.60 -41.99
C ASN A 330 -3.21 47.14 -41.39
N THR A 331 -3.47 47.31 -40.08
CA THR A 331 -4.80 47.03 -39.50
C THR A 331 -5.90 47.86 -40.18
N ILE A 332 -7.02 47.22 -40.52
CA ILE A 332 -8.24 47.89 -41.00
C ILE A 332 -9.20 48.07 -39.82
N ILE A 333 -9.66 49.31 -39.60
CA ILE A 333 -10.61 49.68 -38.54
C ILE A 333 -11.92 50.12 -39.19
N ASP A 334 -13.02 49.48 -38.78
CA ASP A 334 -14.39 49.88 -39.09
C ASP A 334 -14.83 51.04 -38.18
N LEU A 335 -15.17 52.17 -38.80
CA LEU A 335 -15.51 53.41 -38.10
C LEU A 335 -16.96 53.45 -37.63
N ASN A 336 -17.84 52.57 -38.13
CA ASN A 336 -19.25 52.52 -37.73
C ASN A 336 -19.45 52.05 -36.28
N GLN A 337 -18.39 51.53 -35.65
CA GLN A 337 -18.38 51.12 -34.24
C GLN A 337 -18.21 52.32 -33.29
N TYR A 338 -17.80 53.48 -33.80
CA TYR A 338 -17.48 54.69 -33.03
C TYR A 338 -18.49 55.78 -33.37
N LEU A 339 -19.64 55.79 -32.68
CA LEU A 339 -20.76 56.70 -32.94
C LEU A 339 -20.91 57.69 -31.78
N PRO A 340 -20.27 58.87 -31.85
CA PRO A 340 -20.37 59.87 -30.78
C PRO A 340 -21.78 60.48 -30.74
N LYS A 341 -22.14 61.11 -29.62
CA LYS A 341 -23.38 61.88 -29.48
C LYS A 341 -23.10 63.37 -29.29
N LYS A 342 -23.94 64.20 -29.90
CA LYS A 342 -23.96 65.66 -29.77
C LYS A 342 -25.41 66.12 -29.59
N GLU A 343 -25.70 66.78 -28.48
CA GLU A 343 -27.07 67.22 -28.15
C GLU A 343 -27.59 68.22 -29.19
N GLY A 344 -28.85 68.10 -29.59
CA GLY A 344 -29.44 68.90 -30.67
C GLY A 344 -29.04 68.48 -32.09
N PHE A 345 -28.12 67.52 -32.26
CA PHE A 345 -27.66 67.04 -33.58
C PHE A 345 -27.87 65.53 -33.78
N ILE A 346 -27.70 65.12 -35.04
CA ILE A 346 -27.67 63.76 -35.59
C ILE A 346 -26.27 63.58 -36.21
N PHE A 347 -25.62 62.47 -35.92
CA PHE A 347 -24.33 62.12 -36.51
C PHE A 347 -24.53 61.70 -37.98
N ASP A 348 -23.89 62.39 -38.92
CA ASP A 348 -23.93 62.05 -40.36
C ASP A 348 -22.91 60.93 -40.66
N GLY A 349 -21.69 61.04 -40.12
CA GLY A 349 -20.65 60.03 -40.26
C GLY A 349 -19.24 60.57 -40.08
N TRP A 350 -18.26 59.70 -40.32
CA TRP A 350 -16.84 60.01 -40.31
C TRP A 350 -16.34 60.47 -41.67
N TYR A 351 -15.39 61.40 -41.64
CA TYR A 351 -14.72 61.98 -42.78
C TYR A 351 -13.21 61.90 -42.62
N LYS A 352 -12.50 61.77 -43.73
CA LYS A 352 -11.04 61.60 -43.80
C LYS A 352 -10.28 62.92 -43.65
N ASP A 353 -10.94 64.02 -44.01
CA ASP A 353 -10.42 65.38 -44.06
C ASP A 353 -11.24 66.32 -43.17
N LYS A 354 -10.60 67.38 -42.68
CA LYS A 354 -11.22 68.35 -41.77
C LYS A 354 -12.26 69.23 -42.47
N GLU A 355 -12.15 69.36 -43.79
CA GLU A 355 -13.11 70.06 -44.64
C GLU A 355 -14.37 69.22 -44.93
N LEU A 356 -14.45 67.99 -44.40
CA LEU A 356 -15.60 67.09 -44.47
C LEU A 356 -16.03 66.75 -45.91
N LYS A 357 -15.06 66.51 -46.81
CA LYS A 357 -15.28 66.19 -48.23
C LYS A 357 -15.42 64.68 -48.48
N GLU A 358 -14.51 63.86 -47.98
CA GLU A 358 -14.46 62.41 -48.23
C GLU A 358 -15.04 61.63 -47.03
N LYS A 359 -16.31 61.21 -47.15
CA LYS A 359 -16.99 60.37 -46.15
C LYS A 359 -16.42 58.96 -46.18
N ILE A 360 -16.04 58.42 -45.02
CA ILE A 360 -15.41 57.10 -44.89
C ILE A 360 -16.09 56.26 -43.81
N THR A 361 -16.16 54.95 -44.04
CA THR A 361 -16.70 53.96 -43.10
C THR A 361 -15.62 53.06 -42.49
N GLN A 362 -14.40 53.09 -43.04
CA GLN A 362 -13.26 52.32 -42.56
C GLN A 362 -11.95 53.05 -42.87
N VAL A 363 -10.89 52.74 -42.14
CA VAL A 363 -9.53 53.24 -42.39
C VAL A 363 -8.50 52.12 -42.23
N LYS A 364 -7.48 52.10 -43.10
CA LYS A 364 -6.32 51.21 -42.97
C LYS A 364 -5.16 52.00 -42.37
N LEU A 365 -4.66 51.58 -41.21
CA LEU A 365 -3.58 52.24 -40.49
C LEU A 365 -2.22 51.95 -41.16
N THR A 366 -1.73 52.92 -41.94
CA THR A 366 -0.36 52.92 -42.51
C THR A 366 0.53 54.03 -41.96
N LYS A 367 -0.03 54.85 -41.05
CA LYS A 367 0.60 55.89 -40.24
C LYS A 367 -0.40 56.34 -39.17
N ASP A 368 0.00 57.24 -38.28
CA ASP A 368 -0.96 57.95 -37.42
C ASP A 368 -1.94 58.79 -38.25
N MET A 369 -3.23 58.74 -37.89
CA MET A 369 -4.32 59.34 -38.67
C MET A 369 -5.40 59.90 -37.76
N THR A 370 -6.10 60.95 -38.23
CA THR A 370 -7.28 61.52 -37.57
C THR A 370 -8.47 61.46 -38.52
N VAL A 371 -9.65 61.12 -37.99
CA VAL A 371 -10.94 61.17 -38.70
C VAL A 371 -11.88 62.15 -38.03
N TYR A 372 -12.74 62.80 -38.82
CA TYR A 372 -13.53 63.98 -38.42
C TYR A 372 -15.02 63.69 -38.46
N ALA A 373 -15.75 64.06 -37.39
CA ALA A 373 -17.19 63.87 -37.28
C ALA A 373 -17.97 64.97 -38.01
N LYS A 374 -19.06 64.59 -38.69
CA LYS A 374 -20.03 65.53 -39.28
C LYS A 374 -21.41 65.40 -38.63
N TRP A 375 -22.12 66.53 -38.50
CA TRP A 375 -23.35 66.68 -37.72
C TRP A 375 -24.47 67.39 -38.50
N ILE A 376 -25.72 67.01 -38.24
CA ILE A 376 -26.96 67.58 -38.82
C ILE A 376 -27.91 67.97 -37.68
N ALA A 377 -28.54 69.15 -37.69
CA ALA A 377 -29.39 69.61 -36.59
C ALA A 377 -30.75 68.89 -36.51
N LYS A 378 -31.30 68.72 -35.30
CA LYS A 378 -32.65 68.17 -35.01
C LYS A 378 -33.72 69.27 -34.97
N ILE A 379 -34.95 68.93 -35.38
CA ILE A 379 -36.11 69.83 -35.36
C ILE A 379 -37.19 69.25 -34.41
N PRO A 380 -37.77 70.04 -33.47
CA PRO A 380 -38.72 69.53 -32.45
C PRO A 380 -40.22 69.52 -32.90
N PRO A 381 -41.05 68.60 -32.38
CA PRO A 381 -42.50 68.51 -32.67
C PRO A 381 -43.43 69.17 -31.61
N VAL A 382 -44.72 69.36 -31.95
CA VAL A 382 -45.75 70.10 -31.17
C VAL A 382 -46.77 69.16 -30.47
N VAL A 383 -47.32 69.57 -29.32
CA VAL A 383 -48.26 68.81 -28.45
C VAL A 383 -49.71 69.34 -28.53
N THR A 384 -50.74 68.51 -28.23
CA THR A 384 -52.18 68.87 -28.26
C THR A 384 -52.94 68.43 -26.99
N GLU A 385 -54.02 69.14 -26.62
CA GLU A 385 -54.82 68.95 -25.37
C GLU A 385 -55.98 67.94 -25.50
N GLU A 386 -56.34 67.27 -24.39
CA GLU A 386 -57.47 66.31 -24.28
C GLU A 386 -58.38 66.57 -23.05
N PHE A 387 -59.67 66.24 -23.17
CA PHE A 387 -60.72 66.40 -22.15
C PHE A 387 -61.53 65.11 -21.90
N THR A 388 -62.20 65.02 -20.75
CA THR A 388 -62.91 63.83 -20.26
C THR A 388 -64.42 63.94 -20.38
N ILE A 389 -65.05 63.01 -21.10
CA ILE A 389 -66.52 62.95 -21.27
C ILE A 389 -67.10 61.75 -20.54
N THR A 390 -68.18 61.97 -19.78
CA THR A 390 -68.92 60.94 -19.02
C THR A 390 -70.38 60.84 -19.48
N ILE A 391 -70.94 59.63 -19.53
CA ILE A 391 -72.34 59.36 -19.91
C ILE A 391 -72.97 58.37 -18.92
N ASP A 392 -73.86 58.87 -18.06
CA ASP A 392 -74.48 58.16 -16.94
C ASP A 392 -75.94 57.74 -17.23
N PRO A 393 -76.24 56.43 -17.27
CA PRO A 393 -77.59 55.91 -17.53
C PRO A 393 -78.61 56.20 -16.41
N ASN A 394 -78.20 56.74 -15.26
CA ASN A 394 -79.07 57.19 -14.16
C ASN A 394 -80.12 56.13 -13.76
N GLY A 395 -79.62 54.94 -13.39
CA GLY A 395 -80.44 53.77 -13.05
C GLY A 395 -81.17 53.14 -14.25
N GLY A 396 -80.79 53.47 -15.48
CA GLY A 396 -81.08 52.68 -16.68
C GLY A 396 -80.06 51.57 -16.90
N ASN A 397 -80.33 50.72 -17.89
CA ASN A 397 -79.57 49.51 -18.19
C ASN A 397 -79.41 49.33 -19.72
N TRP A 398 -78.18 49.14 -20.18
CA TRP A 398 -77.82 48.67 -21.52
C TRP A 398 -77.45 47.19 -21.49
N ASN A 399 -78.41 46.30 -21.79
CA ASN A 399 -78.18 44.86 -21.98
C ASN A 399 -77.37 44.16 -20.86
N GLY A 400 -77.51 44.62 -19.62
CA GLY A 400 -76.79 44.17 -18.43
C GLY A 400 -76.01 45.29 -17.73
N ASP A 401 -75.51 46.29 -18.47
CA ASP A 401 -74.64 47.35 -17.93
C ASP A 401 -75.43 48.55 -17.42
N THR A 402 -75.17 48.92 -16.16
CA THR A 402 -75.79 50.05 -15.45
C THR A 402 -74.78 51.14 -15.06
N LYS A 403 -73.51 51.03 -15.47
CA LYS A 403 -72.45 51.99 -15.12
C LYS A 403 -72.42 53.18 -16.08
N ALA A 404 -71.87 54.29 -15.60
CA ALA A 404 -71.53 55.42 -16.46
C ALA A 404 -70.30 55.09 -17.33
N LYS A 405 -70.32 55.56 -18.58
CA LYS A 405 -69.22 55.39 -19.55
C LYS A 405 -68.34 56.63 -19.55
N VAL A 406 -67.02 56.49 -19.52
CA VAL A 406 -66.05 57.60 -19.45
C VAL A 406 -65.01 57.45 -20.56
N MET A 407 -64.65 58.54 -21.23
CA MET A 407 -63.69 58.57 -22.35
C MET A 407 -62.89 59.89 -22.36
N LYS A 408 -61.61 59.84 -22.78
CA LYS A 408 -60.79 61.03 -23.06
C LYS A 408 -60.70 61.28 -24.56
N ILE A 409 -60.84 62.54 -24.98
CA ILE A 409 -60.98 62.97 -26.38
C ILE A 409 -60.29 64.32 -26.57
N LYS A 410 -59.65 64.54 -27.72
CA LYS A 410 -58.93 65.79 -28.02
C LYS A 410 -59.86 66.99 -28.09
N LYS A 411 -59.33 68.15 -27.72
CA LYS A 411 -60.02 69.43 -27.88
C LYS A 411 -60.35 69.67 -29.36
N GLY A 412 -61.63 69.87 -29.63
CA GLY A 412 -62.16 70.12 -30.96
C GLY A 412 -62.71 68.88 -31.69
N ASP A 413 -62.40 67.66 -31.23
CA ASP A 413 -62.95 66.42 -31.78
C ASP A 413 -64.43 66.23 -31.40
N TYR A 414 -65.11 65.31 -32.08
CA TYR A 414 -66.53 65.02 -31.87
C TYR A 414 -66.76 63.59 -31.39
N ILE A 415 -67.66 63.43 -30.42
CA ILE A 415 -68.23 62.12 -30.04
C ILE A 415 -69.68 62.00 -30.52
N THR A 416 -70.20 60.77 -30.57
CA THR A 416 -71.63 60.48 -30.79
C THR A 416 -72.21 59.84 -29.52
N LEU A 417 -73.33 60.37 -29.03
CA LEU A 417 -73.96 59.86 -27.80
C LEU A 417 -74.60 58.48 -28.02
N PRO A 418 -74.52 57.57 -27.05
CA PRO A 418 -75.02 56.21 -27.19
C PRO A 418 -76.54 56.17 -27.26
N GLN A 419 -77.04 55.05 -27.80
CA GLN A 419 -78.47 54.71 -27.81
C GLN A 419 -79.08 54.70 -26.41
N ALA A 420 -80.38 54.95 -26.30
CA ALA A 420 -81.03 55.06 -25.00
C ALA A 420 -80.91 53.76 -24.19
N PRO A 421 -80.53 53.81 -22.90
CA PRO A 421 -80.69 52.66 -22.01
C PRO A 421 -82.17 52.32 -21.80
N SER A 422 -82.44 51.17 -21.20
CA SER A 422 -83.78 50.74 -20.79
C SER A 422 -83.99 50.87 -19.27
N LYS A 423 -85.22 51.16 -18.80
CA LYS A 423 -85.53 51.22 -17.36
C LYS A 423 -86.96 50.74 -17.11
N LYS A 424 -87.12 49.65 -16.37
CA LYS A 424 -88.43 48.97 -16.20
C LYS A 424 -89.46 49.92 -15.57
N GLY A 425 -90.59 50.11 -16.27
CA GLY A 425 -91.67 51.00 -15.83
C GLY A 425 -91.43 52.50 -16.11
N TYR A 426 -90.37 52.84 -16.85
CA TYR A 426 -90.05 54.22 -17.26
C TYR A 426 -89.77 54.29 -18.77
N THR A 427 -90.05 55.45 -19.35
CA THR A 427 -89.71 55.84 -20.72
C THR A 427 -88.55 56.82 -20.69
N PHE A 428 -87.51 56.60 -21.50
CA PHE A 428 -86.37 57.52 -21.65
C PHE A 428 -86.82 58.81 -22.36
N LEU A 429 -86.29 59.96 -21.94
CA LEU A 429 -86.60 61.26 -22.53
C LEU A 429 -85.42 61.83 -23.32
N TYR A 430 -84.28 62.03 -22.67
CA TYR A 430 -83.08 62.66 -23.24
C TYR A 430 -81.86 62.54 -22.31
N TRP A 431 -80.69 62.88 -22.84
CA TRP A 431 -79.45 63.12 -22.10
C TRP A 431 -79.41 64.56 -21.57
N LYS A 432 -79.48 64.73 -20.25
CA LYS A 432 -79.32 66.03 -19.59
C LYS A 432 -77.89 66.51 -19.82
N GLY A 433 -77.75 67.76 -20.27
CA GLY A 433 -76.52 68.35 -20.82
C GLY A 433 -76.92 69.54 -21.71
N SER A 434 -77.68 69.25 -22.78
CA SER A 434 -78.47 70.22 -23.57
C SER A 434 -79.74 69.59 -24.18
N ASN A 435 -80.38 68.64 -23.47
CA ASN A 435 -81.53 67.84 -23.95
C ASN A 435 -81.24 66.93 -25.16
N TYR A 436 -79.98 66.54 -25.36
CA TYR A 436 -79.54 65.70 -26.47
C TYR A 436 -80.28 64.35 -26.54
N LYS A 437 -80.49 63.85 -27.74
CA LYS A 437 -81.09 62.55 -28.03
C LYS A 437 -80.00 61.49 -28.28
N PRO A 438 -80.38 60.19 -28.23
CA PRO A 438 -79.44 59.12 -28.51
C PRO A 438 -79.01 59.16 -29.98
N GLY A 439 -77.70 59.18 -30.25
CA GLY A 439 -77.13 59.38 -31.59
C GLY A 439 -76.72 60.82 -31.92
N ASP A 440 -76.96 61.80 -31.06
CA ASP A 440 -76.51 63.18 -31.29
C ASP A 440 -74.97 63.30 -31.22
N LYS A 441 -74.39 64.24 -31.97
CA LYS A 441 -72.96 64.56 -31.91
C LYS A 441 -72.66 65.70 -30.93
N TYR A 442 -71.57 65.57 -30.19
CA TYR A 442 -71.06 66.58 -29.25
C TYR A 442 -69.59 66.90 -29.55
N LYS A 443 -69.26 68.19 -29.67
CA LYS A 443 -67.88 68.69 -29.84
C LYS A 443 -67.21 68.83 -28.48
N VAL A 444 -66.05 68.25 -28.30
CA VAL A 444 -65.31 68.21 -27.05
C VAL A 444 -64.47 69.48 -26.90
N GLU A 445 -65.01 70.47 -26.18
CA GLU A 445 -64.31 71.73 -25.86
C GLU A 445 -63.86 71.81 -24.40
N LYS A 446 -64.37 70.91 -23.55
CA LYS A 446 -64.06 70.76 -22.12
C LYS A 446 -64.64 69.44 -21.61
N ASP A 447 -64.33 69.09 -20.37
CA ASP A 447 -64.97 67.99 -19.65
C ASP A 447 -66.50 68.17 -19.59
N HIS A 448 -67.25 67.09 -19.81
CA HIS A 448 -68.72 67.11 -19.84
C HIS A 448 -69.34 65.82 -19.30
N THR A 449 -70.52 65.91 -18.69
CA THR A 449 -71.27 64.74 -18.20
C THR A 449 -72.71 64.75 -18.69
N PHE A 450 -73.12 63.69 -19.38
CA PHE A 450 -74.47 63.47 -19.89
C PHE A 450 -75.24 62.52 -18.97
N VAL A 451 -76.44 62.89 -18.51
CA VAL A 451 -77.21 62.08 -17.52
C VAL A 451 -78.62 61.76 -18.03
N ALA A 452 -78.97 60.48 -18.12
CA ALA A 452 -80.28 60.05 -18.65
C ALA A 452 -81.47 60.58 -17.82
N GLN A 453 -82.51 61.04 -18.52
CA GLN A 453 -83.78 61.50 -17.92
C GLN A 453 -84.94 60.58 -18.28
N TRP A 454 -85.87 60.41 -17.34
CA TRP A 454 -86.88 59.33 -17.36
C TRP A 454 -88.27 59.83 -16.94
N LYS A 455 -89.33 59.32 -17.57
CA LYS A 455 -90.74 59.50 -17.16
C LYS A 455 -91.35 58.16 -16.75
N LYS A 456 -92.07 58.08 -15.63
CA LYS A 456 -92.73 56.84 -15.17
C LYS A 456 -93.97 56.53 -16.02
N ASN A 457 -94.24 55.25 -16.27
CA ASN A 457 -95.39 54.78 -17.05
C ASN A 457 -96.57 54.43 -16.11
N GLU A 458 -97.80 54.71 -16.55
CA GLU A 458 -99.03 54.41 -15.82
C GLU A 458 -99.69 53.12 -16.32
N ILE A 459 -100.32 52.34 -15.43
CA ILE A 459 -100.96 51.06 -15.74
C ILE A 459 -102.46 51.17 -15.42
N LYS A 460 -103.34 50.89 -16.39
CA LYS A 460 -104.77 50.69 -16.18
C LYS A 460 -105.07 49.18 -16.19
N ILE A 461 -105.81 48.70 -15.19
CA ILE A 461 -106.22 47.30 -15.04
C ILE A 461 -107.70 47.21 -15.39
N ASN A 462 -108.11 46.16 -16.13
CA ASN A 462 -109.52 45.84 -16.35
C ASN A 462 -109.73 44.33 -16.32
N THR A 463 -110.80 43.86 -15.67
CA THR A 463 -111.08 42.45 -15.37
C THR A 463 -112.08 41.82 -16.33
N ASN A 464 -111.78 40.62 -16.86
CA ASN A 464 -112.67 39.42 -16.84
C ASN A 464 -112.08 38.23 -17.64
N ASN A 465 -112.54 37.01 -17.33
CA ASN A 465 -111.96 35.73 -17.74
C ASN A 465 -112.65 35.04 -18.93
N ASN A 466 -111.87 34.19 -19.61
CA ASN A 466 -112.24 33.00 -20.41
C ASN A 466 -113.15 33.11 -21.65
N SER A 467 -112.55 32.92 -22.85
CA SER A 467 -112.90 31.79 -23.74
C SER A 467 -111.88 31.55 -24.88
N LYS A 468 -111.87 30.32 -25.41
CA LYS A 468 -111.17 29.83 -26.63
C LYS A 468 -111.85 30.42 -27.89
N THR A 469 -111.30 30.54 -29.11
CA THR A 469 -110.05 30.06 -29.75
C THR A 469 -109.76 30.83 -31.05
N LYS A 470 -108.47 30.94 -31.46
CA LYS A 470 -107.88 31.03 -32.83
C LYS A 470 -108.75 31.54 -34.01
N ALA A 471 -108.32 32.46 -34.88
CA ALA A 471 -107.03 33.16 -35.10
C ALA A 471 -107.32 34.42 -35.99
N LYS A 472 -106.46 35.10 -36.78
CA LYS A 472 -105.06 34.92 -37.26
C LYS A 472 -104.58 36.27 -37.84
N ASN A 473 -103.32 36.72 -37.61
CA ASN A 473 -102.43 37.33 -38.63
C ASN A 473 -101.08 37.85 -38.07
N SER A 474 -100.11 37.92 -38.98
CA SER A 474 -98.66 38.12 -38.87
C SER A 474 -98.22 39.57 -38.51
N PRO A 475 -96.91 39.88 -38.31
CA PRO A 475 -95.72 39.03 -38.45
C PRO A 475 -94.72 38.99 -37.27
N LYS A 476 -93.92 37.92 -37.23
CA LYS A 476 -92.57 37.92 -36.67
C LYS A 476 -91.57 38.13 -37.81
N THR A 477 -90.65 39.07 -37.65
CA THR A 477 -89.34 39.14 -38.32
C THR A 477 -88.32 39.61 -37.28
N GLY A 478 -87.04 39.25 -37.34
CA GLY A 478 -86.35 38.25 -38.15
C GLY A 478 -85.03 37.90 -37.44
N VAL A 479 -84.58 36.65 -37.53
CA VAL A 479 -83.37 36.20 -36.82
C VAL A 479 -82.12 36.60 -37.61
N ASN A 480 -81.10 37.12 -36.93
CA ASN A 480 -79.81 37.45 -37.55
C ASN A 480 -79.09 36.17 -38.02
N SER A 481 -78.81 36.07 -39.31
CA SER A 481 -77.90 35.05 -39.86
C SER A 481 -76.46 35.52 -39.77
N ILE A 482 -75.62 34.79 -39.04
CA ILE A 482 -74.16 34.96 -39.03
C ILE A 482 -73.55 34.01 -40.06
N ALA A 483 -72.67 34.53 -40.90
CA ALA A 483 -71.60 33.78 -41.58
C ALA A 483 -70.28 34.47 -41.19
N PHE A 484 -69.32 33.79 -40.55
CA PHE A 484 -68.28 32.98 -41.21
C PHE A 484 -67.67 33.71 -42.41
N ILE A 485 -66.36 33.99 -42.42
CA ILE A 485 -65.32 32.98 -42.65
C ILE A 485 -64.09 33.13 -41.73
N SER A 486 -63.53 31.97 -41.38
CA SER A 486 -62.30 31.71 -40.62
C SER A 486 -61.04 31.61 -41.50
N VAL A 487 -59.84 31.64 -40.87
CA VAL A 487 -58.69 30.69 -41.03
C VAL A 487 -57.49 31.28 -40.24
N ILE A 488 -57.09 30.74 -39.07
CA ILE A 488 -56.10 29.65 -38.80
C ILE A 488 -54.70 29.99 -39.40
N LEU A 489 -53.56 30.02 -38.69
CA LEU A 489 -52.62 28.92 -38.34
C LEU A 489 -51.36 29.59 -37.69
N ILE A 490 -50.75 29.13 -36.58
CA ILE A 490 -49.55 28.25 -36.45
C ILE A 490 -48.94 28.50 -35.05
N LEU A 491 -48.12 27.67 -34.38
CA LEU A 491 -47.87 26.21 -34.24
C LEU A 491 -46.60 26.07 -33.33
N ILE A 492 -46.17 24.83 -32.99
CA ILE A 492 -44.80 24.38 -32.61
C ILE A 492 -44.40 24.37 -31.10
N SER A 493 -44.24 23.13 -30.60
CA SER A 493 -43.18 22.45 -29.76
C SER A 493 -42.19 23.28 -28.88
N SER A 494 -41.40 22.71 -27.94
CA SER A 494 -40.87 21.35 -27.79
C SER A 494 -40.38 20.97 -26.38
N LEU A 495 -40.50 19.68 -26.05
CA LEU A 495 -39.46 18.74 -25.59
C LEU A 495 -38.12 19.26 -25.00
N GLY A 496 -37.67 18.66 -23.89
CA GLY A 496 -36.31 18.84 -23.34
C GLY A 496 -35.96 17.85 -22.20
N LEU A 497 -35.38 16.70 -22.54
CA LEU A 497 -34.75 15.78 -21.57
C LEU A 497 -33.39 16.33 -21.10
N PHE A 498 -32.98 15.99 -19.88
CA PHE A 498 -31.56 15.94 -19.54
C PHE A 498 -31.21 14.75 -18.64
N VAL A 499 -30.25 13.94 -19.10
CA VAL A 499 -29.58 12.86 -18.36
C VAL A 499 -28.09 13.02 -18.61
N ILE A 500 -27.29 13.06 -17.55
CA ILE A 500 -25.83 12.81 -17.42
C ILE A 500 -25.52 13.02 -15.91
N GLY A 501 -24.68 12.27 -15.20
CA GLY A 501 -23.90 11.08 -15.56
C GLY A 501 -22.54 11.04 -14.84
N LYS A 502 -22.09 9.82 -14.46
CA LYS A 502 -20.73 9.39 -14.04
C LYS A 502 -20.19 9.66 -12.61
N LYS A 503 -19.94 8.53 -11.93
CA LYS A 503 -18.66 8.03 -11.35
C LYS A 503 -17.83 8.93 -10.42
N GLN A 504 -17.42 8.34 -9.29
CA GLN A 504 -16.04 7.84 -9.13
C GLN A 504 -15.87 6.74 -8.07
N LYS A 505 -14.78 5.96 -8.20
CA LYS A 505 -14.32 4.93 -7.25
C LYS A 505 -13.51 5.56 -6.12
N ILE A 506 -13.44 4.91 -4.96
CA ILE A 506 -12.27 4.94 -4.06
C ILE A 506 -11.91 3.49 -3.71
N ASN A 507 -10.61 3.19 -3.68
CA ASN A 507 -10.05 1.85 -3.42
C ASN A 507 -10.02 1.50 -1.93
N LYS A 508 -9.98 0.19 -1.65
CA LYS A 508 -8.97 -0.39 -0.77
C LYS A 508 -8.55 -1.75 -1.30
#